data_AF-A0A9X1QWZ8-F1
#
_entry.id   AF-A0A9X1QWZ8-F1
#
_cell.length_a   1.000
_cell.length_b   1.000
_cell.length_c   1.000
_cell.angle_alpha   90.00
_cell.angle_beta   90.00
_cell.angle_gamma   90.00
#
_symmetry.space_group_name_H-M   'P 1'
#
loop_
_entity.id
_entity.type
_entity.pdbx_description
1 polymer ?
#
loop_
_entity_poly.entity_id
_entity_poly.type
_entity_poly.pdbx_seq_one_letter_code
_entity_poly.pdbx_strand_id
1 'polypeptide(L)'
;MKKITLLFACFVAFSGLMNAQNSRSIADLPNTTNNPVYSQGEPVTTTATVQFEKLMGAQDFNAYVPVERYTVTTTHGPSIITGRRGVMAVTPYTDRATFEAAYPGALVNEDFSGGPGIGVIQACGPVVSSAGDGCFSAGELEDGFTITASTVGNDVIYIGETALGNSSTLMGANTFADFTILTFVPAGAHAVGMDLFVDAVSNADVRIYDMGGTLLDTFTINNTPNTENFVGYTSDDAIGRIEIQAEADAGELFGNLVFGTDPLGGGGGGACQEENPNDGTFENGFNCSSASAFMT
;
A
#
# COMPACT_ATOMS: atom_id res chain seq x y z
N MET A 1 -51.69 -19.41 -64.50
CA MET A 1 -50.99 -20.48 -63.76
C MET A 1 -49.55 -20.54 -64.23
N LYS A 2 -48.62 -20.32 -63.27
CA LYS A 2 -47.16 -20.48 -63.27
C LYS A 2 -46.42 -20.33 -64.62
N LYS A 3 -45.83 -19.16 -64.86
CA LYS A 3 -44.67 -19.02 -65.75
C LYS A 3 -43.42 -18.75 -64.92
N ILE A 4 -42.52 -19.73 -65.01
CA ILE A 4 -41.11 -19.71 -64.62
C ILE A 4 -40.41 -18.64 -65.45
N THR A 5 -39.55 -17.83 -64.84
CA THR A 5 -38.54 -17.07 -65.60
C THR A 5 -37.20 -17.18 -64.89
N LEU A 6 -36.35 -17.94 -65.55
CA LEU A 6 -34.92 -18.13 -65.37
C LEU A 6 -34.21 -16.87 -65.91
N LEU A 7 -33.25 -16.30 -65.19
CA LEU A 7 -32.22 -15.42 -65.75
C LEU A 7 -30.93 -15.64 -64.95
N PHE A 8 -30.09 -16.57 -65.39
CA PHE A 8 -28.84 -16.34 -66.14
C PHE A 8 -27.90 -15.32 -65.48
N ALA A 9 -26.89 -15.89 -64.82
CA ALA A 9 -25.65 -15.22 -64.47
C ALA A 9 -24.88 -14.80 -65.73
N CYS A 10 -24.25 -13.62 -65.67
CA CYS A 10 -23.09 -13.33 -66.50
C CYS A 10 -22.03 -12.60 -65.66
N PHE A 11 -20.93 -13.30 -65.42
CA PHE A 11 -19.62 -12.80 -65.02
C PHE A 11 -19.13 -11.75 -66.02
N VAL A 12 -18.60 -10.61 -65.54
CA VAL A 12 -17.30 -10.05 -66.00
C VAL A 12 -16.71 -9.20 -64.86
N ALA A 13 -15.44 -9.45 -64.58
CA ALA A 13 -14.60 -8.80 -63.58
C ALA A 13 -14.27 -7.34 -63.90
N PHE A 14 -14.03 -6.54 -62.86
CA PHE A 14 -13.04 -5.46 -62.92
C PHE A 14 -12.24 -5.41 -61.63
N SER A 15 -10.96 -5.72 -61.78
CA SER A 15 -9.89 -5.56 -60.80
C SER A 15 -9.67 -4.07 -60.49
N GLY A 16 -9.77 -3.71 -59.22
CA GLY A 16 -9.27 -2.45 -58.69
C GLY A 16 -8.58 -2.73 -57.37
N LEU A 17 -7.26 -2.53 -57.35
CA LEU A 17 -6.45 -2.56 -56.14
C LEU A 17 -7.05 -1.62 -55.10
N MET A 18 -7.45 -2.17 -53.95
CA MET A 18 -7.59 -1.38 -52.73
C MET A 18 -6.69 -1.95 -51.65
N ASN A 19 -5.84 -1.03 -51.20
CA ASN A 19 -4.96 -1.06 -50.06
C ASN A 19 -5.69 -1.71 -48.87
N ALA A 20 -5.23 -2.87 -48.42
CA ALA A 20 -5.62 -3.42 -47.13
C ALA A 20 -4.98 -2.54 -46.05
N GLN A 21 -5.61 -1.41 -45.74
CA GLN A 21 -5.43 -0.82 -44.43
C GLN A 21 -5.98 -1.83 -43.45
N ASN A 22 -5.03 -2.45 -42.75
CA ASN A 22 -5.19 -3.29 -41.60
C ASN A 22 -5.89 -2.46 -40.51
N SER A 23 -7.20 -2.28 -40.66
CA SER A 23 -8.09 -2.03 -39.54
C SER A 23 -8.13 -3.33 -38.76
N ARG A 24 -7.06 -3.56 -37.99
CA ARG A 24 -7.23 -4.30 -36.76
C ARG A 24 -8.22 -3.47 -35.97
N SER A 25 -9.49 -3.84 -36.04
CA SER A 25 -10.35 -3.68 -34.88
C SER A 25 -9.50 -4.09 -33.69
N ILE A 26 -9.58 -3.33 -32.63
CA ILE A 26 -9.20 -3.78 -31.30
C ILE A 26 -10.11 -4.98 -31.03
N ALA A 27 -9.73 -6.11 -31.62
CA ALA A 27 -10.23 -7.41 -31.32
C ALA A 27 -9.70 -7.63 -29.91
N ASP A 28 -10.62 -7.54 -28.96
CA ASP A 28 -10.64 -8.37 -27.76
C ASP A 28 -9.26 -8.92 -27.42
N LEU A 29 -8.39 -8.03 -26.92
CA LEU A 29 -7.34 -8.46 -26.03
C LEU A 29 -8.11 -9.13 -24.89
N PRO A 30 -7.89 -10.44 -24.63
CA PRO A 30 -8.56 -11.07 -23.53
C PRO A 30 -8.18 -10.29 -22.28
N ASN A 31 -9.15 -9.62 -21.69
CA ASN A 31 -9.11 -9.15 -20.31
C ASN A 31 -8.98 -10.41 -19.46
N THR A 32 -7.76 -10.93 -19.32
CA THR A 32 -7.46 -11.97 -18.34
C THR A 32 -7.49 -11.28 -16.99
N THR A 33 -8.69 -11.28 -16.43
CA THR A 33 -9.12 -10.95 -15.07
C THR A 33 -8.42 -11.80 -14.01
N ASN A 34 -7.09 -11.88 -14.04
CA ASN A 34 -6.30 -12.39 -12.93
C ASN A 34 -5.76 -11.15 -12.22
N ASN A 35 -6.47 -10.68 -11.19
CA ASN A 35 -5.89 -9.71 -10.27
C ASN A 35 -4.51 -10.26 -9.83
N PRO A 36 -3.42 -9.48 -9.98
CA PRO A 36 -2.12 -9.94 -9.54
C PRO A 36 -2.19 -10.25 -8.04
N VAL A 37 -1.75 -11.46 -7.70
CA VAL A 37 -1.62 -11.93 -6.32
C VAL A 37 -0.16 -11.75 -5.92
N TYR A 38 0.09 -11.00 -4.87
CA TYR A 38 1.42 -10.80 -4.31
C TYR A 38 1.51 -11.54 -2.98
N SER A 39 2.51 -12.40 -2.86
CA SER A 39 2.85 -13.13 -1.65
C SER A 39 4.35 -13.37 -1.68
N GLN A 40 5.08 -12.70 -0.80
CA GLN A 40 6.52 -12.77 -0.63
C GLN A 40 6.80 -13.08 0.84
N GLY A 41 7.70 -14.02 1.09
CA GLY A 41 8.08 -14.45 2.43
C GLY A 41 7.69 -15.90 2.73
N GLU A 42 8.28 -16.42 3.79
CA GLU A 42 8.00 -17.76 4.32
C GLU A 42 7.07 -17.64 5.54
N PRO A 43 6.30 -18.70 5.87
CA PRO A 43 5.52 -18.72 7.10
C PRO A 43 6.41 -18.50 8.33
N VAL A 44 5.94 -17.65 9.25
CA VAL A 44 6.64 -17.32 10.49
C VAL A 44 5.84 -17.87 11.67
N THR A 45 6.55 -18.44 12.64
CA THR A 45 5.95 -18.82 13.93
C THR A 45 6.32 -17.78 14.95
N THR A 46 5.31 -17.13 15.51
CA THR A 46 5.45 -16.13 16.55
C THR A 46 4.87 -16.65 17.86
N THR A 47 5.49 -16.26 18.96
CA THR A 47 4.93 -16.47 20.30
C THR A 47 4.71 -15.11 20.91
N ALA A 48 3.47 -14.83 21.29
CA ALA A 48 3.08 -13.55 21.82
C ALA A 48 2.42 -13.70 23.19
N THR A 49 2.58 -12.67 24.01
CA THR A 49 1.88 -12.56 25.29
C THR A 49 0.62 -11.74 25.07
N VAL A 50 -0.53 -12.22 25.55
CA VAL A 50 -1.81 -11.51 25.53
C VAL A 50 -2.12 -11.03 26.94
N GLN A 51 -2.54 -9.76 27.07
CA GLN A 51 -2.92 -9.16 28.35
C GLN A 51 -4.37 -8.67 28.38
N PHE A 52 -5.02 -8.56 27.22
CA PHE A 52 -6.39 -8.12 27.10
C PHE A 52 -7.19 -9.03 26.17
N GLU A 53 -8.49 -9.17 26.46
CA GLU A 53 -9.43 -9.90 25.61
C GLU A 53 -10.61 -9.02 25.22
N LYS A 54 -11.11 -9.27 24.01
CA LYS A 54 -12.31 -8.65 23.46
C LYS A 54 -13.55 -9.22 24.15
N LEU A 55 -14.36 -8.35 24.77
CA LEU A 55 -15.67 -8.76 25.24
C LEU A 55 -16.61 -9.05 24.07
N MET A 56 -17.49 -10.04 24.22
CA MET A 56 -18.51 -10.33 23.23
C MET A 56 -19.41 -9.10 22.99
N GLY A 57 -19.44 -8.62 21.75
CA GLY A 57 -20.22 -7.44 21.35
C GLY A 57 -19.51 -6.10 21.51
N ALA A 58 -18.24 -6.08 21.92
CA ALA A 58 -17.40 -4.88 21.86
C ALA A 58 -17.45 -4.25 20.45
N GLN A 59 -17.49 -2.92 20.40
CA GLN A 59 -17.53 -2.12 19.15
C GLN A 59 -16.30 -1.23 18.99
N ASP A 60 -15.40 -1.25 19.97
CA ASP A 60 -14.18 -0.46 20.01
C ASP A 60 -13.10 -1.17 20.84
N PHE A 61 -11.86 -0.70 20.72
CA PHE A 61 -10.73 -1.24 21.46
C PHE A 61 -10.76 -0.86 22.96
N ASN A 62 -11.40 0.25 23.34
CA ASN A 62 -11.54 0.63 24.75
C ASN A 62 -12.37 -0.37 25.58
N ALA A 63 -13.22 -1.17 24.92
CA ALA A 63 -14.01 -2.21 25.57
C ALA A 63 -13.22 -3.49 25.90
N TYR A 64 -11.94 -3.58 25.53
CA TYR A 64 -11.09 -4.70 25.92
C TYR A 64 -10.83 -4.68 27.42
N VAL A 65 -10.83 -5.87 28.02
CA VAL A 65 -10.63 -6.02 29.46
C VAL A 65 -9.32 -6.73 29.76
N PRO A 66 -8.59 -6.31 30.82
CA PRO A 66 -7.41 -7.03 31.27
C PRO A 66 -7.75 -8.47 31.66
N VAL A 67 -6.89 -9.41 31.29
CA VAL A 67 -6.97 -10.82 31.66
C VAL A 67 -5.67 -11.28 32.32
N GLU A 68 -5.68 -12.49 32.90
CA GLU A 68 -4.43 -13.13 33.31
C GLU A 68 -3.55 -13.37 32.10
N ARG A 69 -2.27 -13.00 32.19
CA ARG A 69 -1.34 -13.06 31.06
C ARG A 69 -1.15 -14.50 30.60
N TYR A 70 -1.31 -14.74 29.30
CA TYR A 70 -1.05 -16.05 28.69
C TYR A 70 -0.28 -15.90 27.39
N THR A 71 0.41 -16.97 26.98
CA THR A 71 1.17 -17.01 25.73
C THR A 71 0.41 -17.78 24.67
N VAL A 72 0.33 -17.20 23.47
CA VAL A 72 -0.19 -17.87 22.27
C VAL A 72 0.96 -18.04 21.30
N THR A 73 1.05 -19.23 20.71
CA THR A 73 1.97 -19.49 19.60
C THR A 73 1.14 -19.66 18.34
N THR A 74 1.41 -18.83 17.33
CA THR A 74 0.70 -18.83 16.05
C THR A 74 1.71 -18.94 14.92
N THR A 75 1.42 -19.82 13.96
CA THR A 75 2.13 -19.85 12.68
C THR A 75 1.28 -19.16 11.63
N HIS A 76 1.81 -18.11 11.00
CA HIS A 76 1.12 -17.35 9.98
C HIS A 76 1.95 -17.29 8.69
N GLY A 77 1.28 -17.31 7.55
CA GLY A 77 1.90 -17.06 6.24
C GLY A 77 2.24 -15.58 6.05
N PRO A 78 2.96 -15.23 4.97
CA PRO A 78 3.05 -13.84 4.53
C PRO A 78 1.67 -13.28 4.19
N SER A 79 1.54 -11.95 4.19
CA SER A 79 0.37 -11.27 3.66
C SER A 79 0.11 -11.70 2.22
N ILE A 80 -1.15 -11.87 1.84
CA ILE A 80 -1.55 -12.03 0.44
C ILE A 80 -2.23 -10.74 -0.01
N ILE A 81 -1.65 -10.07 -1.00
CA ILE A 81 -2.23 -8.84 -1.56
C ILE A 81 -2.86 -9.16 -2.90
N THR A 82 -4.14 -8.83 -3.04
CA THR A 82 -4.85 -8.88 -4.32
C THR A 82 -5.32 -7.48 -4.69
N GLY A 83 -4.89 -7.00 -5.85
CA GLY A 83 -5.17 -5.64 -6.30
C GLY A 83 -5.96 -5.60 -7.59
N ARG A 84 -6.84 -4.62 -7.73
CA ARG A 84 -7.45 -4.28 -9.02
C ARG A 84 -6.62 -3.14 -9.62
N ARG A 85 -5.50 -3.49 -10.27
CA ARG A 85 -4.55 -2.49 -10.78
C ARG A 85 -5.26 -1.29 -11.41
N GLY A 86 -5.05 -0.14 -10.78
CA GLY A 86 -5.36 1.15 -11.37
C GLY A 86 -4.53 1.38 -12.64
N VAL A 87 -4.83 2.47 -13.35
CA VAL A 87 -4.03 2.92 -14.50
C VAL A 87 -2.65 3.43 -14.05
N MET A 88 -2.48 3.71 -12.75
CA MET A 88 -1.27 4.27 -12.14
C MET A 88 -0.57 3.20 -11.28
N ALA A 89 0.77 3.21 -11.28
CA ALA A 89 1.59 2.07 -10.84
C ALA A 89 1.93 2.12 -9.34
N VAL A 90 0.94 1.88 -8.47
CA VAL A 90 1.27 1.48 -7.10
C VAL A 90 1.75 0.02 -7.11
N THR A 91 2.94 -0.22 -6.59
CA THR A 91 3.53 -1.56 -6.47
C THR A 91 3.46 -2.02 -5.02
N PRO A 92 2.70 -3.10 -4.71
CA PRO A 92 2.61 -3.63 -3.36
C PRO A 92 3.71 -4.66 -3.05
N TYR A 93 4.04 -4.77 -1.77
CA TYR A 93 5.05 -5.68 -1.20
C TYR A 93 4.51 -6.30 0.08
N THR A 94 4.97 -7.52 0.38
CA THR A 94 4.61 -8.25 1.62
C THR A 94 5.85 -8.69 2.39
N ASP A 95 7.03 -8.41 1.84
CA ASP A 95 8.33 -8.62 2.47
C ASP A 95 9.03 -7.27 2.64
N ARG A 96 9.45 -6.99 3.88
CA ARG A 96 10.06 -5.70 4.25
C ARG A 96 11.38 -5.47 3.53
N ALA A 97 12.24 -6.48 3.48
CA ALA A 97 13.54 -6.36 2.83
C ALA A 97 13.42 -6.08 1.32
N THR A 98 12.45 -6.71 0.66
CA THR A 98 12.16 -6.47 -0.76
C THR A 98 11.61 -5.06 -0.99
N PHE A 99 10.72 -4.58 -0.12
CA PHE A 99 10.21 -3.21 -0.15
C PHE A 99 11.33 -2.18 0.03
N GLU A 100 12.16 -2.34 1.06
CA GLU A 100 13.28 -1.43 1.35
C GLU A 100 14.30 -1.42 0.22
N ALA A 101 14.58 -2.58 -0.38
CA ALA A 101 15.48 -2.67 -1.54
C ALA A 101 14.91 -2.04 -2.82
N ALA A 102 13.58 -2.01 -2.96
CA ALA A 102 12.91 -1.44 -4.12
C ALA A 102 12.85 0.10 -4.10
N TYR A 103 12.98 0.70 -2.92
CA TYR A 103 12.96 2.15 -2.77
C TYR A 103 14.37 2.71 -2.56
N PRO A 104 14.95 3.42 -3.54
CA PRO A 104 16.33 3.92 -3.47
C PRO A 104 16.51 5.17 -2.61
N GLY A 105 15.41 5.82 -2.19
CA GLY A 105 15.42 7.04 -1.38
C GLY A 105 15.63 6.76 0.11
N ALA A 106 15.64 7.82 0.91
CA ALA A 106 15.73 7.68 2.37
C ALA A 106 14.36 7.29 2.96
N LEU A 107 14.38 6.30 3.85
CA LEU A 107 13.21 5.86 4.62
C LEU A 107 13.29 6.41 6.05
N VAL A 108 12.18 6.98 6.51
CA VAL A 108 11.94 7.42 7.88
C VAL A 108 11.13 6.33 8.59
N ASN A 109 11.50 5.99 9.83
CA ASN A 109 10.87 4.93 10.61
C ASN A 109 10.24 5.49 11.88
N GLU A 110 8.97 5.16 12.08
CA GLU A 110 8.16 5.48 13.26
C GLU A 110 7.75 4.16 13.95
N ASP A 111 8.18 4.00 15.20
CA ASP A 111 7.93 2.80 16.02
C ASP A 111 6.96 3.03 17.19
N PHE A 112 6.50 4.27 17.39
CA PHE A 112 5.58 4.69 18.43
C PHE A 112 6.06 4.43 19.88
N SER A 113 7.37 4.24 20.09
CA SER A 113 7.95 3.86 21.38
C SER A 113 7.83 4.92 22.49
N GLY A 114 7.54 6.17 22.14
CA GLY A 114 7.31 7.30 23.06
C GLY A 114 5.93 7.40 23.73
N GLY A 115 5.03 6.45 23.44
CA GLY A 115 3.63 6.50 23.87
C GLY A 115 3.38 6.03 25.32
N PRO A 116 2.11 5.74 25.66
CA PRO A 116 1.67 5.32 27.00
C PRO A 116 2.37 4.08 27.58
N GLY A 117 2.97 3.24 26.73
CA GLY A 117 3.85 2.14 27.13
C GLY A 117 3.28 0.74 26.91
N ILE A 118 4.10 -0.26 27.22
CA ILE A 118 3.83 -1.68 26.96
C ILE A 118 2.58 -2.16 27.71
N GLY A 119 1.73 -2.94 27.04
CA GLY A 119 0.54 -3.55 27.64
C GLY A 119 -0.53 -2.53 28.01
N VAL A 120 -0.59 -1.38 27.33
CA VAL A 120 -1.60 -0.34 27.52
C VAL A 120 -2.50 -0.27 26.30
N ILE A 121 -3.81 -0.17 26.52
CA ILE A 121 -4.80 0.20 25.51
C ILE A 121 -5.35 1.56 25.92
N GLN A 122 -5.17 2.58 25.08
CA GLN A 122 -5.56 3.95 25.42
C GLN A 122 -5.98 4.76 24.20
N ALA A 123 -7.11 5.46 24.30
CA ALA A 123 -7.52 6.45 23.30
C ALA A 123 -6.59 7.66 23.31
N CYS A 124 -6.21 8.12 22.12
CA CYS A 124 -5.26 9.20 21.88
C CYS A 124 -5.93 10.44 21.29
N GLY A 125 -7.25 10.59 21.43
CA GLY A 125 -7.95 11.69 20.81
C GLY A 125 -8.09 11.56 19.30
N PRO A 126 -8.67 12.56 18.63
CA PRO A 126 -9.10 12.45 17.23
C PRO A 126 -7.98 12.56 16.20
N VAL A 127 -6.83 13.12 16.57
CA VAL A 127 -5.67 13.28 15.69
C VAL A 127 -4.41 12.93 16.45
N VAL A 128 -3.55 12.11 15.83
CA VAL A 128 -2.20 11.81 16.32
C VAL A 128 -1.17 12.28 15.28
N SER A 129 -0.22 13.10 15.72
CA SER A 129 0.83 13.68 14.86
C SER A 129 2.02 14.19 15.67
N SER A 130 3.10 14.57 14.99
CA SER A 130 4.30 15.16 15.59
C SER A 130 4.09 16.54 16.22
N ALA A 131 2.98 17.23 15.95
CA ALA A 131 2.67 18.52 16.56
C ALA A 131 2.50 18.44 18.10
N GLY A 132 2.34 17.23 18.63
CA GLY A 132 2.10 16.97 20.04
C GLY A 132 0.64 17.15 20.36
N ASP A 133 -0.09 16.04 20.26
CA ASP A 133 -1.48 15.90 20.63
C ASP A 133 -1.75 14.41 20.90
N GLY A 134 -2.81 14.13 21.67
CA GLY A 134 -3.19 12.77 22.00
C GLY A 134 -2.28 12.09 23.01
N CYS A 135 -1.66 10.97 22.61
CA CYS A 135 -0.84 10.12 23.47
C CYS A 135 0.66 10.44 23.44
N PHE A 136 1.10 11.36 22.58
CA PHE A 136 2.51 11.64 22.33
C PHE A 136 2.84 13.11 22.60
N SER A 137 4.06 13.36 23.06
CA SER A 137 4.56 14.74 23.22
C SER A 137 4.91 15.35 21.86
N ALA A 138 4.96 16.67 21.78
CA ALA A 138 5.39 17.36 20.55
C ALA A 138 6.82 16.96 20.16
N GLY A 139 7.01 16.63 18.89
CA GLY A 139 8.27 16.16 18.32
C GLY A 139 8.67 14.72 18.69
N GLU A 140 7.79 13.97 19.37
CA GLU A 140 8.04 12.56 19.67
C GLU A 140 7.83 11.67 18.44
N LEU A 141 6.78 11.95 17.67
CA LEU A 141 6.52 11.26 16.42
C LEU A 141 7.30 11.90 15.28
N GLU A 142 7.69 11.08 14.31
CA GLU A 142 8.34 11.54 13.09
C GLU A 142 7.42 12.51 12.31
N ASP A 143 8.02 13.58 11.79
CA ASP A 143 7.30 14.56 10.96
C ASP A 143 6.89 13.95 9.61
N GLY A 144 5.75 14.37 9.06
CA GLY A 144 5.36 14.07 7.68
C GLY A 144 4.10 13.23 7.51
N PHE A 145 3.49 12.78 8.61
CA PHE A 145 2.22 12.07 8.57
C PHE A 145 1.29 12.46 9.73
N THR A 146 0.02 12.11 9.60
CA THR A 146 -0.99 12.20 10.66
C THR A 146 -1.90 10.98 10.62
N ILE A 147 -2.42 10.58 11.78
CA ILE A 147 -3.35 9.46 11.94
C ILE A 147 -4.71 10.01 12.39
N THR A 148 -5.78 9.56 11.73
CA THR A 148 -7.16 9.89 12.09
C THR A 148 -8.08 8.69 11.84
N ALA A 149 -9.28 8.72 12.43
CA ALA A 149 -10.37 7.81 12.09
C ALA A 149 -11.26 8.40 10.99
N SER A 150 -11.97 7.55 10.24
CA SER A 150 -12.88 7.96 9.16
C SER A 150 -14.02 8.87 9.59
N THR A 151 -14.54 8.64 10.80
CA THR A 151 -15.54 9.52 11.39
C THR A 151 -14.83 10.65 12.14
N VAL A 152 -14.98 11.87 11.64
CA VAL A 152 -14.35 13.06 12.24
C VAL A 152 -14.73 13.20 13.71
N GLY A 153 -13.71 13.31 14.57
CA GLY A 153 -13.87 13.46 16.02
C GLY A 153 -13.84 12.14 16.79
N ASN A 154 -13.86 11.00 16.11
CA ASN A 154 -13.61 9.71 16.75
C ASN A 154 -12.11 9.53 17.02
N ASP A 155 -11.82 8.83 18.10
CA ASP A 155 -10.45 8.70 18.60
C ASP A 155 -9.62 7.70 17.78
N VAL A 156 -8.34 8.01 17.68
CA VAL A 156 -7.28 7.05 17.36
C VAL A 156 -6.94 6.28 18.65
N ILE A 157 -6.67 4.98 18.55
CA ILE A 157 -6.25 4.13 19.67
C ILE A 157 -4.75 3.88 19.62
N TYR A 158 -4.13 3.85 20.79
CA TYR A 158 -2.80 3.29 21.04
C TYR A 158 -2.92 1.92 21.69
N ILE A 159 -2.24 0.93 21.12
CA ILE A 159 -2.12 -0.42 21.64
C ILE A 159 -0.64 -0.72 21.84
N GLY A 160 -0.17 -0.61 23.07
CA GLY A 160 1.20 -0.94 23.42
C GLY A 160 1.50 -2.41 23.16
N GLU A 161 2.78 -2.70 22.95
CA GLU A 161 3.27 -4.08 22.75
C GLU A 161 2.67 -5.04 23.77
N THR A 162 2.42 -6.29 23.35
CA THR A 162 1.87 -7.39 24.16
C THR A 162 0.44 -7.19 24.67
N ALA A 163 -0.23 -6.06 24.42
CA ALA A 163 -1.60 -5.87 24.88
C ALA A 163 -2.54 -6.93 24.28
N LEU A 164 -2.47 -7.11 22.96
CA LEU A 164 -3.33 -8.01 22.17
C LEU A 164 -2.61 -9.22 21.61
N GLY A 165 -1.39 -9.51 22.07
CA GLY A 165 -0.49 -10.45 21.39
C GLY A 165 0.28 -9.82 20.21
N ASN A 166 0.26 -8.50 20.10
CA ASN A 166 1.13 -7.73 19.23
C ASN A 166 2.57 -7.69 19.77
N SER A 167 3.52 -7.61 18.86
CA SER A 167 4.97 -7.55 19.06
C SER A 167 5.54 -6.15 18.91
N SER A 168 4.81 -5.25 18.22
CA SER A 168 5.11 -3.83 18.10
C SER A 168 4.00 -2.97 18.70
N THR A 169 4.27 -1.69 18.94
CA THR A 169 3.21 -0.74 19.29
C THR A 169 2.35 -0.48 18.06
N LEU A 170 1.03 -0.55 18.25
CA LEU A 170 0.07 -0.38 17.16
C LEU A 170 -0.82 0.85 17.37
N MET A 171 -1.18 1.47 16.25
CA MET A 171 -2.06 2.63 16.16
C MET A 171 -3.20 2.34 15.17
N GLY A 172 -4.35 2.98 15.34
CA GLY A 172 -5.46 2.83 14.39
C GLY A 172 -6.74 3.53 14.84
N ALA A 173 -7.82 3.38 14.10
CA ALA A 173 -9.14 3.84 14.52
C ALA A 173 -9.60 3.04 15.75
N ASN A 174 -10.15 3.73 16.75
CA ASN A 174 -10.61 3.06 17.97
C ASN A 174 -11.91 2.26 17.74
N THR A 175 -12.85 2.81 16.98
CA THR A 175 -14.16 2.21 16.72
C THR A 175 -14.09 1.28 15.52
N PHE A 176 -14.56 0.04 15.64
CA PHE A 176 -14.35 -0.95 14.58
C PHE A 176 -15.13 -0.70 13.28
N ALA A 177 -16.19 0.10 13.34
CA ALA A 177 -16.95 0.53 12.17
C ALA A 177 -16.25 1.69 11.42
N ASP A 178 -15.26 2.33 12.04
CA ASP A 178 -14.41 3.30 11.38
C ASP A 178 -13.24 2.60 10.68
N PHE A 179 -12.62 3.33 9.76
CA PHE A 179 -11.36 2.94 9.16
C PHE A 179 -10.25 3.93 9.50
N THR A 180 -9.03 3.44 9.57
CA THR A 180 -7.81 4.20 9.85
C THR A 180 -7.40 5.00 8.62
N ILE A 181 -7.06 6.28 8.81
CA ILE A 181 -6.58 7.18 7.77
C ILE A 181 -5.18 7.68 8.11
N LEU A 182 -4.23 7.42 7.22
CA LEU A 182 -2.90 8.03 7.20
C LEU A 182 -2.86 9.13 6.15
N THR A 183 -2.52 10.35 6.55
CA THR A 183 -2.35 11.48 5.63
C THR A 183 -0.90 11.94 5.64
N PHE A 184 -0.28 12.01 4.46
CA PHE A 184 1.13 12.37 4.28
C PHE A 184 1.25 13.79 3.72
N VAL A 185 1.82 14.69 4.51
CA VAL A 185 1.90 16.12 4.20
C VAL A 185 3.23 16.71 4.68
N PRO A 186 3.74 17.78 4.03
CA PRO A 186 3.15 18.51 2.91
C PRO A 186 3.44 17.91 1.53
N ALA A 187 4.43 17.02 1.41
CA ALA A 187 4.93 16.53 0.12
C ALA A 187 4.28 15.22 -0.36
N GLY A 188 3.60 14.49 0.54
CA GLY A 188 3.19 13.12 0.29
C GLY A 188 4.34 12.12 0.46
N ALA A 189 4.03 10.83 0.30
CA ALA A 189 4.99 9.74 0.36
C ALA A 189 5.08 9.02 -1.00
N HIS A 190 6.24 8.49 -1.34
CA HIS A 190 6.48 7.63 -2.51
C HIS A 190 6.74 6.18 -2.14
N ALA A 191 7.04 5.93 -0.86
CA ALA A 191 7.09 4.61 -0.28
C ALA A 191 6.41 4.66 1.08
N VAL A 192 5.56 3.68 1.38
CA VAL A 192 4.93 3.50 2.69
C VAL A 192 4.91 2.01 3.01
N GLY A 193 5.48 1.62 4.14
CA GLY A 193 5.43 0.26 4.69
C GLY A 193 4.96 0.29 6.14
N MET A 194 4.34 -0.78 6.59
CA MET A 194 3.83 -0.93 7.95
C MET A 194 3.62 -2.40 8.28
N ASP A 195 3.58 -2.72 9.57
CA ASP A 195 3.09 -4.01 10.04
C ASP A 195 1.59 -3.88 10.32
N LEU A 196 0.77 -4.57 9.54
CA LEU A 196 -0.69 -4.52 9.63
C LEU A 196 -1.19 -5.63 10.56
N PHE A 197 -2.07 -5.25 11.49
CA PHE A 197 -2.80 -6.15 12.38
C PHE A 197 -4.30 -6.01 12.13
N VAL A 198 -4.98 -7.13 11.96
CA VAL A 198 -6.44 -7.18 11.76
C VAL A 198 -7.05 -8.05 12.84
N ASP A 199 -8.00 -7.50 13.61
CA ASP A 199 -8.65 -8.22 14.69
C ASP A 199 -9.71 -9.18 14.14
N ALA A 200 -9.72 -10.42 14.62
CA ALA A 200 -10.75 -11.45 14.42
C ALA A 200 -11.11 -11.89 12.97
N VAL A 201 -10.75 -11.13 11.93
CA VAL A 201 -10.97 -11.43 10.51
C VAL A 201 -9.65 -11.44 9.76
N SER A 202 -9.65 -12.05 8.58
CA SER A 202 -8.44 -12.18 7.76
C SER A 202 -8.22 -11.00 6.81
N ASN A 203 -9.27 -10.27 6.47
CA ASN A 203 -9.22 -9.36 5.34
C ASN A 203 -9.27 -7.89 5.78
N ALA A 204 -8.46 -7.07 5.11
CA ALA A 204 -8.58 -5.62 5.15
C ALA A 204 -8.41 -5.04 3.75
N ASP A 205 -9.16 -3.99 3.45
CA ASP A 205 -8.98 -3.18 2.24
C ASP A 205 -8.04 -2.00 2.54
N VAL A 206 -7.06 -1.81 1.67
CA VAL A 206 -6.16 -0.66 1.67
C VAL A 206 -6.41 0.16 0.41
N ARG A 207 -6.81 1.42 0.58
CA ARG A 207 -7.10 2.36 -0.51
C ARG A 207 -6.06 3.47 -0.49
N ILE A 208 -5.41 3.70 -1.62
CA ILE A 208 -4.30 4.63 -1.74
C ILE A 208 -4.71 5.77 -2.66
N TYR A 209 -4.54 7.00 -2.18
CA TYR A 209 -4.93 8.22 -2.89
C TYR A 209 -3.72 9.13 -3.10
N ASP A 210 -3.73 9.84 -4.21
CA ASP A 210 -2.75 10.89 -4.48
C ASP A 210 -2.97 12.13 -3.60
N MET A 211 -2.07 13.12 -3.72
CA MET A 211 -2.16 14.42 -3.05
C MET A 211 -3.41 15.23 -3.42
N GLY A 212 -4.05 14.95 -4.56
CA GLY A 212 -5.30 15.57 -5.01
C GLY A 212 -6.55 14.88 -4.48
N GLY A 213 -6.41 13.75 -3.78
CA GLY A 213 -7.52 12.92 -3.31
C GLY A 213 -8.09 11.97 -4.37
N THR A 214 -7.41 11.77 -5.50
CA THR A 214 -7.78 10.77 -6.51
C THR A 214 -7.33 9.39 -6.04
N LEU A 215 -8.22 8.41 -6.14
CA LEU A 215 -7.89 7.01 -5.84
C LEU A 215 -6.88 6.49 -6.89
N LEU A 216 -5.71 6.05 -6.43
CA LEU A 216 -4.67 5.41 -7.23
C LEU A 216 -4.96 3.92 -7.41
N ASP A 217 -5.14 3.21 -6.31
CA ASP A 217 -5.40 1.77 -6.29
C ASP A 217 -6.14 1.32 -5.02
N THR A 218 -6.68 0.12 -5.07
CA THR A 218 -7.27 -0.59 -3.93
C THR A 218 -6.76 -2.02 -3.88
N PHE A 219 -6.26 -2.39 -2.70
CA PHE A 219 -5.70 -3.68 -2.41
C PHE A 219 -6.52 -4.36 -1.32
N THR A 220 -6.90 -5.61 -1.52
CA THR A 220 -7.40 -6.47 -0.44
C THR A 220 -6.22 -7.29 0.08
N ILE A 221 -5.95 -7.12 1.37
CA ILE A 221 -4.92 -7.82 2.13
C ILE A 221 -5.59 -8.99 2.84
N ASN A 222 -5.03 -10.19 2.73
CA ASN A 222 -5.44 -11.36 3.48
C ASN A 222 -4.28 -11.81 4.40
N ASN A 223 -4.52 -11.71 5.70
CA ASN A 223 -3.61 -12.08 6.77
C ASN A 223 -4.24 -13.18 7.65
N THR A 224 -3.39 -13.82 8.45
CA THR A 224 -3.91 -14.61 9.57
C THR A 224 -4.52 -13.62 10.58
N PRO A 225 -5.73 -13.86 11.11
CA PRO A 225 -6.32 -12.95 12.10
C PRO A 225 -5.44 -12.85 13.34
N ASN A 226 -5.42 -11.67 13.96
CA ASN A 226 -4.65 -11.38 15.18
C ASN A 226 -3.15 -11.62 15.03
N THR A 227 -2.59 -11.40 13.84
CA THR A 227 -1.15 -11.40 13.61
C THR A 227 -0.70 -10.10 12.93
N GLU A 228 0.51 -9.67 13.23
CA GLU A 228 1.17 -8.57 12.53
C GLU A 228 1.86 -9.11 11.30
N ASN A 229 1.54 -8.56 10.13
CA ASN A 229 2.22 -8.89 8.89
C ASN A 229 2.61 -7.62 8.14
N PHE A 230 3.82 -7.62 7.60
CA PHE A 230 4.29 -6.50 6.81
C PHE A 230 3.47 -6.33 5.52
N VAL A 231 3.15 -5.08 5.20
CA VAL A 231 2.67 -4.63 3.90
C VAL A 231 3.40 -3.35 3.51
N GLY A 232 3.78 -3.23 2.25
CA GLY A 232 4.47 -2.07 1.71
C GLY A 232 3.94 -1.65 0.35
N TYR A 233 4.09 -0.38 0.02
CA TYR A 233 3.63 0.21 -1.23
C TYR A 233 4.66 1.21 -1.71
N THR A 234 5.06 1.10 -2.97
CA THR A 234 5.81 2.15 -3.65
C THR A 234 4.98 2.74 -4.79
N SER A 235 5.11 4.04 -5.04
CA SER A 235 4.30 4.75 -6.04
C SER A 235 5.16 5.80 -6.77
N ASP A 236 5.01 5.85 -8.10
CA ASP A 236 5.64 6.88 -8.93
C ASP A 236 5.05 8.27 -8.61
N ASP A 237 3.76 8.31 -8.26
CA ASP A 237 3.07 9.53 -7.82
C ASP A 237 3.06 9.64 -6.29
N ALA A 238 3.07 10.87 -5.79
CA ALA A 238 3.02 11.14 -4.36
C ALA A 238 1.68 10.70 -3.76
N ILE A 239 1.76 9.78 -2.81
CA ILE A 239 0.66 9.30 -1.97
C ILE A 239 0.34 10.40 -0.95
N GLY A 240 -0.88 10.93 -1.02
CA GLY A 240 -1.37 11.90 -0.04
C GLY A 240 -2.14 11.25 1.10
N ARG A 241 -2.82 10.14 0.83
CA ARG A 241 -3.64 9.46 1.84
C ARG A 241 -3.69 7.94 1.64
N ILE A 242 -3.65 7.20 2.73
CA ILE A 242 -3.96 5.77 2.78
C ILE A 242 -5.13 5.57 3.74
N GLU A 243 -6.12 4.79 3.32
CA GLU A 243 -7.23 4.33 4.15
C GLU A 243 -7.10 2.82 4.34
N ILE A 244 -7.24 2.33 5.57
CA ILE A 244 -7.13 0.91 5.93
C ILE A 244 -8.42 0.53 6.64
N GLN A 245 -9.14 -0.46 6.11
CA GLN A 245 -10.43 -0.88 6.67
C GLN A 245 -10.47 -2.41 6.81
N ALA A 246 -10.64 -2.92 8.03
CA ALA A 246 -10.95 -4.33 8.24
C ALA A 246 -12.34 -4.70 7.69
N GLU A 247 -12.49 -5.92 7.19
CA GLU A 247 -13.81 -6.45 6.84
C GLU A 247 -14.70 -6.64 8.08
N ALA A 248 -16.02 -6.62 7.88
CA ALA A 248 -17.01 -6.93 8.89
C ALA A 248 -16.89 -6.12 10.20
N ASP A 249 -16.39 -4.89 10.09
CA ASP A 249 -16.21 -3.96 11.22
C ASP A 249 -15.42 -4.62 12.37
N ALA A 250 -14.31 -5.28 12.04
CA ALA A 250 -13.54 -6.05 13.01
C ALA A 250 -12.45 -5.24 13.73
N GLY A 251 -12.03 -4.11 13.14
CA GLY A 251 -10.96 -3.25 13.63
C GLY A 251 -9.61 -3.57 12.98
N GLU A 252 -8.90 -2.52 12.56
CA GLU A 252 -7.55 -2.60 12.01
C GLU A 252 -6.59 -1.70 12.77
N LEU A 253 -5.34 -2.14 12.86
CA LEU A 253 -4.25 -1.42 13.49
C LEU A 253 -2.99 -1.56 12.63
N PHE A 254 -2.05 -0.65 12.79
CA PHE A 254 -0.74 -0.72 12.14
C PHE A 254 0.37 -0.28 13.10
N GLY A 255 1.57 -0.83 12.92
CA GLY A 255 2.78 -0.46 13.66
C GLY A 255 4.00 -0.38 12.73
N ASN A 256 5.15 -0.01 13.29
CA ASN A 256 6.43 0.05 12.58
C ASN A 256 6.32 0.73 11.21
N LEU A 257 5.72 1.92 11.21
CA LEU A 257 5.47 2.71 10.01
C LEU A 257 6.80 3.16 9.43
N VAL A 258 7.00 2.90 8.14
CA VAL A 258 8.15 3.37 7.39
C VAL A 258 7.67 4.13 6.17
N PHE A 259 8.21 5.31 5.91
CA PHE A 259 7.82 6.10 4.74
C PHE A 259 8.98 6.86 4.13
N GLY A 260 8.91 7.10 2.82
CA GLY A 260 9.89 7.86 2.07
C GLY A 260 9.21 8.91 1.21
N THR A 261 9.79 10.11 1.15
CA THR A 261 9.23 11.27 0.45
C THR A 261 9.92 11.59 -0.87
N ASP A 262 10.99 10.88 -1.22
CA ASP A 262 11.75 11.10 -2.44
C ASP A 262 11.04 10.42 -3.63
N PRO A 263 10.83 11.11 -4.75
CA PRO A 263 10.23 10.50 -5.94
C PRO A 263 11.05 9.33 -6.47
N LEU A 264 10.37 8.22 -6.79
CA LEU A 264 10.94 7.11 -7.54
C LEU A 264 11.42 7.61 -8.91
N GLY A 265 12.71 7.46 -9.22
CA GLY A 265 13.25 7.90 -10.51
C GLY A 265 13.75 9.33 -10.56
N GLY A 266 13.79 10.03 -9.42
CA GLY A 266 14.74 11.13 -9.19
C GLY A 266 16.19 10.60 -9.07
N GLY A 267 16.56 9.62 -9.90
CA GLY A 267 17.94 9.18 -10.03
C GLY A 267 18.75 10.44 -10.25
N GLY A 268 19.66 10.70 -9.31
CA GLY A 268 20.58 11.81 -9.43
C GLY A 268 21.15 11.77 -10.83
N GLY A 269 20.69 12.69 -11.67
CA GLY A 269 21.55 13.31 -12.65
C GLY A 269 22.63 13.97 -11.80
N GLY A 270 23.59 13.15 -11.35
CA GLY A 270 24.88 13.66 -10.92
C GLY A 270 25.25 14.65 -12.00
N ALA A 271 25.47 15.91 -11.60
CA ALA A 271 25.76 16.99 -12.51
C ALA A 271 26.67 16.43 -13.60
N CYS A 272 26.25 16.51 -14.86
CA CYS A 272 27.01 15.98 -15.99
C CYS A 272 28.46 16.41 -15.76
N GLN A 273 29.30 15.49 -15.27
CA GLN A 273 30.69 15.83 -15.12
C GLN A 273 31.19 15.80 -16.55
N GLU A 274 31.59 16.98 -17.01
CA GLU A 274 32.35 17.13 -18.23
C GLU A 274 33.47 16.10 -18.14
N GLU A 275 33.35 15.02 -18.93
CA GLU A 275 34.38 14.00 -19.02
C GLU A 275 35.53 14.72 -19.73
N ASN A 276 36.36 15.38 -18.92
CA ASN A 276 37.60 16.07 -19.22
C ASN A 276 37.56 17.62 -19.23
N PRO A 277 37.85 18.30 -18.09
CA PRO A 277 37.99 19.75 -18.10
C PRO A 277 39.22 20.27 -18.86
N ASN A 278 40.21 19.46 -19.29
CA ASN A 278 41.48 19.98 -19.83
C ASN A 278 42.35 18.96 -20.63
N ASP A 279 41.91 18.38 -21.76
CA ASP A 279 42.87 17.69 -22.68
C ASP A 279 42.92 18.18 -24.12
N GLY A 280 42.09 19.15 -24.50
CA GLY A 280 42.15 19.78 -25.82
C GLY A 280 41.76 18.86 -26.98
N THR A 281 41.10 17.74 -26.72
CA THR A 281 40.48 16.93 -27.76
C THR A 281 39.03 17.38 -27.97
N PHE A 282 38.71 17.82 -29.18
CA PHE A 282 37.33 18.21 -29.56
C PHE A 282 36.52 16.94 -29.88
N GLU A 283 36.09 16.21 -28.86
CA GLU A 283 35.05 15.19 -28.99
C GLU A 283 33.72 15.81 -28.53
N ASN A 284 32.91 16.28 -29.48
CA ASN A 284 31.54 16.71 -29.20
C ASN A 284 30.69 15.49 -28.86
N GLY A 285 30.59 15.14 -27.57
CA GLY A 285 29.73 14.06 -27.13
C GLY A 285 29.41 14.15 -25.65
N PHE A 286 28.29 14.78 -25.30
CA PHE A 286 27.64 14.48 -24.02
C PHE A 286 27.19 13.01 -24.06
N ASN A 287 27.97 12.12 -23.47
CA ASN A 287 27.58 10.72 -23.30
C ASN A 287 26.69 10.60 -22.07
N CYS A 288 25.38 10.85 -22.25
CA CYS A 288 24.40 10.41 -21.26
C CYS A 288 24.26 8.89 -21.42
N SER A 289 24.97 8.11 -20.59
CA SER A 289 24.76 6.67 -20.49
C SER A 289 23.40 6.37 -19.81
N SER A 290 22.31 6.71 -20.49
CA SER A 290 21.03 6.01 -20.30
C SER A 290 21.14 4.65 -20.98
N ALA A 291 21.98 3.78 -20.43
CA ALA A 291 22.05 2.39 -20.84
C ALA A 291 20.82 1.64 -20.31
N SER A 292 19.65 1.96 -20.87
CA SER A 292 18.57 0.99 -21.00
C SER A 292 18.96 0.03 -22.13
N ALA A 293 19.78 -0.97 -21.78
CA ALA A 293 19.87 -2.22 -22.51
C ALA A 293 18.52 -2.97 -22.34
N PHE A 294 17.84 -3.55 -23.34
CA PHE A 294 18.24 -4.01 -24.67
C PHE A 294 16.99 -4.30 -25.58
N MET A 295 17.23 -4.24 -26.89
CA MET A 295 16.64 -4.91 -28.10
C MET A 295 15.50 -5.95 -27.96
N THR A 296 14.60 -6.20 -28.93
CA THR A 296 14.65 -6.16 -30.42
C THR A 296 13.33 -5.70 -31.04
#